data_AF-A0A4S2EZP4-F1
#
_entry.id   AF-A0A4S2EZP4-F1
#
_cell.length_a   1.000
_cell.length_b   1.000
_cell.length_c   1.000
_cell.angle_alpha   90.00
_cell.angle_beta   90.00
_cell.angle_gamma   90.00
#
_symmetry.space_group_name_H-M   'P 1'
#
loop_
_entity.id
_entity.type
_entity.pdbx_description
1 polymer ?
#
loop_
_entity_poly.entity_id
_entity_poly.type
_entity_poly.pdbx_seq_one_letter_code
_entity_poly.pdbx_strand_id
1 'polypeptide(L)'
;MATAVPLMVLVAAVNPLLSQTGQTTLFSFGPVAVRLEAVAWGVAMGAMLAGALTWFAVCSAILPADDLRDLLGNVVPTLALAVSMVMRLVPELLGRARASRDARGACTCAGSPSAASSFSRGVEQVGAMVMWALGESVERASSMASRGWGAGRRTHWRRARWTVGDWPSLITVAAISAAGVGYALWLGSLWTYAPRMSVPGPAAAYGPVALLFAWPCLAAAAEVFLSRKEGGR
;
A
#
# COMPACT_ATOMS: atom_id res chain seq x y z
N MET A 1 -7.45 5.82 9.68
CA MET A 1 -8.70 6.57 9.38
C MET A 1 -8.49 8.08 9.35
N ALA A 2 -7.98 8.71 10.41
CA ALA A 2 -7.86 10.18 10.48
C ALA A 2 -7.02 10.85 9.35
N THR A 3 -6.05 10.14 8.77
CA THR A 3 -5.17 10.67 7.71
C THR A 3 -5.82 10.71 6.32
N ALA A 4 -6.86 9.89 6.06
CA ALA A 4 -7.49 9.79 4.73
C ALA A 4 -8.67 10.77 4.55
N VAL A 5 -9.29 11.20 5.65
CA VAL A 5 -10.42 12.16 5.66
C VAL A 5 -10.11 13.48 4.95
N PRO A 6 -8.98 14.18 5.20
CA PRO A 6 -8.70 15.45 4.53
C PRO A 6 -8.52 15.28 3.01
N LEU A 7 -7.92 14.16 2.58
CA LEU A 7 -7.79 13.84 1.16
C LEU A 7 -9.15 13.56 0.51
N MET A 8 -10.04 12.86 1.23
CA MET A 8 -11.41 12.61 0.78
C MET A 8 -12.20 13.89 0.56
N VAL A 9 -12.12 14.82 1.52
CA VAL A 9 -12.77 16.14 1.45
C VAL A 9 -12.19 16.97 0.31
N LEU A 10 -10.87 16.92 0.10
CA LEU A 10 -10.22 17.59 -1.01
C LEU A 10 -10.73 17.08 -2.36
N VAL A 11 -10.76 15.76 -2.57
CA VAL A 11 -11.24 15.16 -3.83
C VAL A 11 -12.73 15.45 -4.06
N ALA A 12 -13.55 15.39 -3.00
CA ALA A 12 -14.97 15.70 -3.07
C ALA A 12 -15.25 17.19 -3.37
N ALA A 13 -14.36 18.10 -2.97
CA ALA A 13 -14.47 19.54 -3.26
C ALA A 13 -13.89 19.93 -4.64
N VAL A 14 -12.83 19.25 -5.09
CA VAL A 14 -12.19 19.53 -6.38
C VAL A 14 -13.00 18.96 -7.56
N ASN A 15 -13.64 17.79 -7.39
CA ASN A 15 -14.38 17.14 -8.48
C ASN A 15 -15.55 17.99 -9.05
N PRO A 16 -16.38 18.66 -8.23
CA PRO A 16 -17.45 19.55 -8.71
C PRO A 16 -16.95 20.85 -9.35
N LEU A 17 -15.72 21.28 -9.02
CA LEU A 17 -15.12 22.47 -9.62
C LEU A 17 -14.58 22.19 -11.04
N LEU A 18 -14.18 20.95 -11.32
CA LEU A 18 -13.62 20.54 -12.61
C LEU A 18 -14.65 19.88 -13.54
N SER A 19 -15.67 19.21 -12.99
CA SER A 19 -16.72 18.52 -13.74
C SER A 19 -18.04 19.28 -13.68
N GLN A 20 -18.45 19.88 -14.79
CA GLN A 20 -19.76 20.57 -14.94
C GLN A 20 -20.87 19.63 -15.44
N THR A 21 -20.69 18.32 -15.28
CA THR A 21 -21.57 17.30 -15.87
C THR A 21 -22.76 17.02 -14.95
N GLY A 22 -23.99 17.27 -15.41
CA GLY A 22 -25.22 17.07 -14.64
C GLY A 22 -26.39 17.86 -15.23
N GLN A 23 -27.59 17.78 -14.66
CA GLN A 23 -28.72 18.62 -15.09
C GLN A 23 -29.24 19.48 -13.94
N THR A 24 -29.09 19.02 -12.69
CA THR A 24 -29.55 19.75 -11.50
C THR A 24 -28.47 20.69 -10.96
N THR A 25 -28.73 22.00 -10.98
CA THR A 25 -27.81 23.01 -10.46
C THR A 25 -28.14 23.32 -9.00
N LEU A 26 -27.12 23.31 -8.13
CA LEU A 26 -27.28 23.61 -6.70
C LEU A 26 -26.95 25.08 -6.40
N PHE A 27 -25.80 25.55 -6.91
CA PHE A 27 -25.35 26.93 -6.79
C PHE A 27 -24.55 27.30 -8.05
N SER A 28 -24.81 28.47 -8.63
CA SER A 28 -23.92 29.05 -9.64
C SER A 28 -23.18 30.24 -9.03
N PHE A 29 -21.85 30.21 -9.14
CA PHE A 29 -21.00 31.36 -8.86
C PHE A 29 -20.30 31.70 -10.18
N GLY A 30 -20.85 32.66 -10.91
CA GLY A 30 -20.32 33.10 -12.20
C GLY A 30 -20.28 31.95 -13.24
N PRO A 31 -19.13 31.66 -13.89
CA PRO A 31 -19.02 30.63 -14.93
C PRO A 31 -18.98 29.19 -14.40
N VAL A 32 -18.99 28.99 -13.07
CA VAL A 32 -18.94 27.67 -12.43
C VAL A 32 -20.27 27.38 -11.77
N ALA A 33 -20.98 26.38 -12.31
CA ALA A 33 -22.21 25.85 -11.73
C ALA A 33 -21.91 24.53 -11.01
N VAL A 34 -22.07 24.52 -9.69
CA VAL A 34 -21.93 23.31 -8.88
C VAL A 34 -23.21 22.49 -9.02
N ARG A 35 -23.08 21.27 -9.55
CA ARG A 35 -24.19 20.35 -9.84
C ARG A 35 -24.25 19.21 -8.82
N LEU A 36 -25.45 18.77 -8.47
CA LEU A 36 -25.64 17.73 -7.44
C LEU A 36 -24.98 16.41 -7.87
N GLU A 37 -25.10 16.07 -9.15
CA GLU A 37 -24.51 14.87 -9.72
C GLU A 37 -22.98 14.89 -9.57
N ALA A 38 -22.32 16.02 -9.87
CA ALA A 38 -20.87 16.16 -9.76
C ALA A 38 -20.36 16.04 -8.31
N VAL A 39 -21.14 16.51 -7.33
CA VAL A 39 -20.86 16.32 -5.91
C VAL A 39 -21.01 14.85 -5.51
N ALA A 40 -22.09 14.19 -5.90
CA ALA A 40 -22.32 12.78 -5.58
C ALA A 40 -21.21 11.88 -6.16
N TRP A 41 -20.80 12.13 -7.40
CA TRP A 41 -19.67 11.44 -8.03
C TRP A 41 -18.34 11.74 -7.33
N GLY A 42 -18.12 13.00 -6.89
CA GLY A 42 -16.92 13.39 -6.16
C GLY A 42 -16.79 12.69 -4.81
N VAL A 43 -17.91 12.58 -4.08
CA VAL A 43 -17.98 11.84 -2.81
C VAL A 43 -17.73 10.35 -3.04
N ALA A 44 -18.32 9.75 -4.08
CA ALA A 44 -18.10 8.34 -4.42
C ALA A 44 -16.63 8.06 -4.77
N MET A 45 -16.01 8.90 -5.60
CA MET A 45 -14.58 8.77 -5.97
C MET A 45 -13.66 9.01 -4.78
N GLY A 46 -13.97 9.99 -3.92
CA GLY A 46 -13.25 10.21 -2.67
C GLY A 46 -13.32 8.99 -1.75
N ALA A 47 -14.51 8.39 -1.59
CA ALA A 47 -14.70 7.21 -0.76
C ALA A 47 -13.93 5.99 -1.29
N MET A 48 -13.92 5.78 -2.61
CA MET A 48 -13.09 4.74 -3.24
C MET A 48 -11.60 4.96 -2.97
N LEU A 49 -11.10 6.19 -3.11
CA LEU A 49 -9.69 6.50 -2.85
C LEU A 49 -9.32 6.26 -1.38
N ALA A 50 -10.13 6.72 -0.44
CA ALA A 50 -9.90 6.47 0.98
C ALA A 50 -9.93 4.97 1.29
N GLY A 51 -10.87 4.22 0.70
CA GLY A 51 -10.93 2.77 0.77
C GLY A 51 -9.63 2.12 0.31
N ALA A 52 -9.13 2.48 -0.88
CA ALA A 52 -7.88 1.95 -1.42
C ALA A 52 -6.68 2.24 -0.49
N LEU A 53 -6.60 3.45 0.06
CA LEU A 53 -5.54 3.82 1.01
C LEU A 53 -5.62 3.03 2.31
N THR A 54 -6.83 2.74 2.81
CA THR A 54 -6.98 1.89 4.00
C THR A 54 -6.54 0.46 3.74
N TRP A 55 -6.83 -0.10 2.57
CA TRP A 55 -6.32 -1.40 2.15
C TRP A 55 -4.79 -1.41 2.09
N PHE A 56 -4.17 -0.39 1.47
CA PHE A 56 -2.70 -0.28 1.46
C PHE A 56 -2.11 -0.15 2.87
N ALA A 57 -2.74 0.63 3.75
CA ALA A 57 -2.28 0.78 5.13
C ALA A 57 -2.32 -0.56 5.88
N VAL A 58 -3.43 -1.30 5.76
CA VAL A 58 -3.59 -2.64 6.37
C VAL A 58 -2.58 -3.62 5.78
N CYS A 59 -2.41 -3.65 4.45
CA CYS A 59 -1.39 -4.47 3.81
C CYS A 59 0.02 -4.13 4.30
N SER A 60 0.35 -2.86 4.44
CA SER A 60 1.68 -2.43 4.92
C SER A 60 1.95 -2.80 6.38
N ALA A 61 0.90 -2.94 7.20
CA ALA A 61 1.01 -3.33 8.60
C ALA A 61 1.11 -4.85 8.77
N ILE A 62 0.39 -5.62 7.95
CA ILE A 62 0.31 -7.09 8.04
C ILE A 62 1.44 -7.77 7.26
N LEU A 63 1.93 -7.16 6.18
CA LEU A 63 2.92 -7.75 5.29
C LEU A 63 4.32 -7.20 5.61
N PRO A 64 5.11 -7.86 6.50
CA PRO A 64 6.49 -7.49 6.68
C PRO A 64 7.26 -7.69 5.37
N ALA A 65 8.31 -6.90 5.16
CA ALA A 65 9.13 -6.94 3.95
C ALA A 65 9.71 -8.34 3.66
N ASP A 66 9.86 -9.16 4.69
CA ASP A 66 10.30 -10.56 4.61
C ASP A 66 9.24 -11.50 4.00
N ASP A 67 7.97 -11.32 4.34
CA ASP A 67 6.87 -12.16 3.83
C ASP A 67 6.49 -11.84 2.38
N LEU A 68 6.67 -10.57 1.95
CA LEU A 68 6.51 -10.18 0.53
C LEU A 68 7.50 -10.93 -0.37
N ARG A 69 8.72 -11.20 0.13
CA ARG A 69 9.73 -11.98 -0.62
C ARG A 69 9.34 -13.45 -0.74
N ASP A 70 8.72 -14.02 0.30
CA ASP A 70 8.24 -15.40 0.27
C ASP A 70 7.09 -15.57 -0.74
N LEU A 71 6.19 -14.58 -0.84
CA LEU A 71 5.12 -14.56 -1.84
C LEU A 71 5.65 -14.39 -3.29
N LEU A 72 6.60 -13.47 -3.50
CA LEU A 72 7.21 -13.25 -4.82
C LEU A 72 8.16 -14.39 -5.24
N GLY A 73 8.74 -15.07 -4.25
CA GLY A 73 9.74 -16.12 -4.45
C GLY A 73 9.22 -17.41 -5.05
N ASN A 74 7.91 -17.62 -5.06
CA ASN A 74 7.32 -18.80 -5.70
C ASN A 74 7.38 -18.74 -7.25
N VAL A 75 7.45 -17.54 -7.84
CA VAL A 75 7.47 -17.37 -9.31
C VAL A 75 8.89 -17.22 -9.84
N VAL A 76 9.79 -16.50 -9.13
CA VAL A 76 11.19 -16.32 -9.53
C VAL A 76 12.14 -16.32 -8.30
N PRO A 77 12.73 -17.47 -7.92
CA PRO A 77 13.51 -17.60 -6.68
C PRO A 77 14.79 -16.74 -6.68
N THR A 78 15.35 -16.44 -7.84
CA THR A 78 16.53 -15.58 -7.98
C THR A 78 16.21 -14.11 -7.68
N LEU A 79 15.05 -13.63 -8.15
CA LEU A 79 14.60 -12.27 -7.87
C LEU A 79 14.22 -12.11 -6.39
N ALA A 80 13.52 -13.09 -5.82
CA ALA A 80 13.19 -13.05 -4.39
C ALA A 80 14.43 -13.06 -3.50
N LEU A 81 15.47 -13.82 -3.86
CA LEU A 81 16.77 -13.74 -3.17
C LEU A 81 17.39 -12.35 -3.28
N ALA A 82 17.44 -11.77 -4.49
CA ALA A 82 18.03 -10.45 -4.70
C ALA A 82 17.28 -9.38 -3.89
N VAL A 83 15.94 -9.39 -3.95
CA VAL A 83 15.09 -8.52 -3.14
C VAL A 83 15.30 -8.79 -1.65
N SER A 84 15.51 -10.06 -1.25
CA SER A 84 15.86 -10.48 0.11
C SER A 84 17.16 -9.89 0.64
N MET A 85 18.17 -9.84 -0.21
CA MET A 85 19.43 -9.20 0.14
C MET A 85 19.28 -7.67 0.21
N VAL A 86 18.52 -7.06 -0.71
CA VAL A 86 18.35 -5.60 -0.76
C VAL A 86 17.65 -5.04 0.49
N MET A 87 16.46 -5.52 0.89
CA MET A 87 15.82 -4.97 2.11
C MET A 87 16.55 -5.34 3.40
N ARG A 88 17.51 -6.29 3.39
CA ARG A 88 18.41 -6.50 4.56
C ARG A 88 19.57 -5.51 4.54
N LEU A 89 20.07 -5.19 3.34
CA LEU A 89 21.14 -4.23 3.15
C LEU A 89 20.70 -2.80 3.54
N VAL A 90 19.45 -2.40 3.27
CA VAL A 90 18.92 -1.07 3.61
C VAL A 90 19.07 -0.72 5.11
N PRO A 91 18.55 -1.51 6.07
CA PRO A 91 18.72 -1.21 7.50
C PRO A 91 20.19 -1.31 7.95
N GLU A 92 20.98 -2.22 7.38
CA GLU A 92 22.42 -2.32 7.66
C GLU A 92 23.19 -1.05 7.25
N LEU A 93 22.88 -0.49 6.08
CA LEU A 93 23.46 0.76 5.59
C LEU A 93 23.01 1.95 6.42
N LEU A 94 21.72 2.03 6.77
CA LEU A 94 21.20 3.11 7.62
C LEU A 94 21.80 3.08 9.03
N GLY A 95 21.95 1.89 9.62
CA GLY A 95 22.60 1.73 10.92
C GLY A 95 24.06 2.22 10.90
N ARG A 96 24.83 1.83 9.88
CA ARG A 96 26.21 2.31 9.70
C ARG A 96 26.29 3.81 9.40
N ALA A 97 25.35 4.32 8.60
CA ALA A 97 25.26 5.76 8.35
C ALA A 97 25.03 6.54 9.64
N ARG A 98 24.15 6.07 10.53
CA ARG A 98 23.94 6.66 11.86
C ARG A 98 25.19 6.56 12.73
N ALA A 99 25.76 5.37 12.89
CA ALA A 99 26.97 5.18 13.69
C ALA A 99 28.14 6.07 13.21
N SER A 100 28.30 6.23 11.90
CA SER A 100 29.32 7.11 11.32
C SER A 100 29.04 8.61 11.49
N ARG A 101 27.77 9.00 11.66
CA ARG A 101 27.39 10.37 12.02
C ARG A 101 27.62 10.61 13.51
N ASP A 102 27.23 9.66 14.36
CA ASP A 102 27.41 9.74 15.80
C ASP A 102 28.90 9.81 16.17
N ALA A 103 29.73 8.95 15.56
CA ALA A 103 31.18 8.97 15.75
C ALA A 103 31.80 10.31 15.32
N ARG A 104 31.33 10.90 14.21
CA ARG A 104 31.79 12.22 13.76
C ARG A 104 31.28 13.35 14.66
N GLY A 105 30.07 13.24 15.20
CA GLY A 105 29.52 14.18 16.17
C GLY A 105 30.25 14.17 17.51
N ALA A 106 30.81 13.02 17.90
CA ALA A 106 31.66 12.89 19.08
C ALA A 106 33.08 13.46 18.87
N CYS A 107 33.53 13.61 17.61
CA CYS A 107 34.81 14.24 17.30
C CYS A 107 34.73 15.77 17.44
N THR A 108 35.16 16.29 18.58
CA THR A 108 35.20 17.74 18.90
C THR A 108 36.09 18.57 17.97
N CYS A 109 37.00 17.93 17.23
CA CYS A 109 37.84 18.54 16.20
C CYS A 109 37.11 18.82 14.88
N ALA A 110 35.92 18.25 14.67
CA ALA A 110 35.09 18.50 13.49
C ALA A 110 34.15 19.68 13.76
N GLY A 111 34.62 20.90 13.53
CA GLY A 111 33.79 22.11 13.66
C GLY A 111 32.49 22.08 12.81
N SER A 112 31.59 23.03 13.09
CA SER A 112 30.28 23.12 12.43
C SER A 112 30.40 23.22 10.89
N PRO A 113 29.67 22.39 10.11
CA PRO A 113 29.74 22.43 8.66
C PRO A 113 29.14 23.70 8.05
N SER A 114 29.86 24.31 7.11
CA SER A 114 29.24 25.13 6.05
C SER A 114 28.43 24.24 5.09
N ALA A 115 27.39 24.76 4.45
CA ALA A 115 26.51 24.02 3.54
C ALA A 115 27.28 23.27 2.43
N ALA A 116 28.31 23.89 1.84
CA ALA A 116 29.17 23.25 0.83
C ALA A 116 29.97 22.07 1.41
N SER A 117 30.47 22.22 2.64
CA SER A 117 31.20 21.16 3.35
C SER A 117 30.29 20.04 3.86
N SER A 118 28.98 20.29 3.97
CA SER A 118 27.99 19.25 4.31
C SER A 118 27.73 18.34 3.12
N PHE A 119 27.71 18.90 1.90
CA PHE A 119 27.55 18.11 0.68
C PHE A 119 28.76 17.20 0.44
N SER A 120 29.99 17.74 0.51
CA SER A 120 31.20 16.93 0.33
C SER A 120 31.32 15.81 1.36
N ARG A 121 31.00 16.10 2.64
CA ARG A 121 30.93 15.09 3.70
C ARG A 121 29.87 14.01 3.42
N GLY A 122 28.73 14.39 2.84
CA GLY A 122 27.71 13.44 2.41
C GLY A 122 28.22 12.50 1.33
N VAL A 123 28.92 13.02 0.33
CA VAL A 123 29.52 12.22 -0.75
C VAL A 123 30.57 11.26 -0.22
N GLU A 124 31.46 11.72 0.67
CA GLU A 124 32.47 10.87 1.30
C GLU A 124 31.82 9.75 2.14
N GLN A 125 30.78 10.09 2.91
CA GLN A 125 30.01 9.12 3.69
C GLN A 125 29.37 8.06 2.78
N VAL A 126 28.76 8.47 1.67
CA VAL A 126 28.17 7.54 0.69
C VAL A 126 29.26 6.66 0.06
N GLY A 127 30.40 7.24 -0.33
CA GLY A 127 31.53 6.49 -0.90
C GLY A 127 32.04 5.39 0.05
N ALA A 128 32.19 5.71 1.34
CA ALA A 128 32.58 4.73 2.35
C ALA A 128 31.53 3.61 2.53
N MET A 129 30.24 3.95 2.49
CA MET A 129 29.17 2.94 2.57
C MET A 129 29.12 2.04 1.34
N VAL A 130 29.38 2.59 0.15
CA VAL A 130 29.46 1.81 -1.11
C VAL A 130 30.64 0.86 -1.06
N MET A 131 31.82 1.33 -0.64
CA MET A 131 33.01 0.49 -0.47
C MET A 131 32.73 -0.68 0.49
N TRP A 132 32.11 -0.38 1.63
CA TRP A 132 31.72 -1.40 2.60
C TRP A 132 30.71 -2.41 2.02
N ALA A 133 29.67 -1.94 1.34
CA ALA A 133 28.65 -2.79 0.73
C ALA A 133 29.23 -3.73 -0.34
N LEU A 134 30.20 -3.25 -1.13
CA LEU A 134 30.89 -4.05 -2.14
C LEU A 134 31.71 -5.17 -1.49
N GLY A 135 32.51 -4.86 -0.46
CA GLY A 135 33.27 -5.87 0.28
C GLY A 135 32.36 -6.94 0.89
N GLU A 136 31.29 -6.52 1.54
CA GLU A 136 30.29 -7.40 2.11
C GLU A 136 29.57 -8.26 1.05
N SER A 137 29.34 -7.74 -0.15
CA SER A 137 28.74 -8.51 -1.25
C SER A 137 29.65 -9.65 -1.73
N VAL A 138 30.96 -9.42 -1.79
CA VAL A 138 31.96 -10.42 -2.19
C VAL A 138 32.04 -11.52 -1.13
N GLU A 139 32.06 -11.15 0.15
CA GLU A 139 32.14 -12.10 1.26
C GLU A 139 30.86 -12.93 1.40
N ARG A 140 29.69 -12.32 1.17
CA ARG A 140 28.42 -13.07 1.09
C ARG A 140 28.39 -14.01 -0.10
N ALA A 141 28.87 -13.58 -1.26
CA ALA A 141 28.91 -14.43 -2.46
C ALA A 141 29.83 -15.64 -2.26
N SER A 142 31.01 -15.45 -1.65
CA SER A 142 31.94 -16.54 -1.35
C SER A 142 31.37 -17.50 -0.31
N SER A 143 30.71 -16.99 0.73
CA SER A 143 30.01 -17.81 1.73
C SER A 143 28.84 -18.60 1.13
N MET A 144 28.10 -18.01 0.19
CA MET A 144 27.03 -18.72 -0.52
C MET A 144 27.60 -19.82 -1.43
N ALA A 145 28.68 -19.52 -2.15
CA ALA A 145 29.36 -20.48 -3.01
C ALA A 145 29.91 -21.68 -2.21
N SER A 146 30.54 -21.44 -1.05
CA SER A 146 31.06 -22.52 -0.19
C SER A 146 29.97 -23.40 0.41
N ARG A 147 28.76 -22.86 0.58
CA ARG A 147 27.56 -23.60 1.01
C ARG A 147 26.84 -24.34 -0.14
N GLY A 148 27.42 -24.35 -1.35
CA GLY A 148 26.86 -25.06 -2.50
C GLY A 148 25.69 -24.33 -3.16
N TRP A 149 25.60 -23.01 -3.02
CA TRP A 149 24.55 -22.24 -3.67
C TRP A 149 24.64 -22.35 -5.21
N GLY A 150 23.65 -23.01 -5.81
CA GLY A 150 23.62 -23.28 -7.26
C GLY A 150 24.01 -24.70 -7.68
N ALA A 151 24.41 -25.56 -6.73
CA ALA A 151 24.82 -26.94 -7.02
C ALA A 151 23.65 -27.92 -7.26
N GLY A 152 22.40 -27.55 -6.98
CA GLY A 152 21.25 -28.45 -7.14
C GLY A 152 19.88 -27.79 -6.98
N ARG A 153 18.82 -28.63 -7.02
CA ARG A 153 17.43 -28.19 -6.89
C ARG A 153 17.17 -27.62 -5.50
N ARG A 154 16.61 -26.41 -5.44
CA ARG A 154 16.35 -25.72 -4.17
C ARG A 154 15.10 -26.24 -3.47
N THR A 155 15.13 -26.19 -2.15
CA THR A 155 14.00 -26.49 -1.26
C THR A 155 13.73 -25.26 -0.38
N HIS A 156 12.46 -25.03 -0.04
CA HIS A 156 12.04 -23.88 0.78
C HIS A 156 11.97 -24.28 2.25
N TRP A 157 12.67 -23.55 3.12
CA TRP A 157 12.68 -23.81 4.57
C TRP A 157 11.40 -23.35 5.26
N ARG A 158 10.93 -22.13 4.93
CA ARG A 158 9.64 -21.61 5.41
C ARG A 158 8.58 -21.93 4.37
N ARG A 159 7.69 -22.87 4.71
CA ARG A 159 6.47 -23.10 3.93
C ARG A 159 5.34 -22.40 4.65
N ALA A 160 4.86 -21.28 4.11
CA ALA A 160 3.57 -20.73 4.50
C ALA A 160 2.52 -21.81 4.20
N ARG A 161 1.87 -22.32 5.24
CA ARG A 161 0.79 -23.30 5.10
C ARG A 161 -0.51 -22.57 5.31
N TRP A 162 -1.43 -22.75 4.37
CA TRP A 162 -2.81 -22.32 4.53
C TRP A 162 -3.40 -23.04 5.73
N THR A 163 -3.92 -22.26 6.67
CA THR A 163 -4.68 -22.77 7.80
C THR A 163 -6.17 -22.75 7.47
N VAL A 164 -6.95 -23.57 8.17
CA VAL A 164 -8.41 -23.64 7.96
C VAL A 164 -9.10 -22.30 8.30
N GLY A 165 -8.47 -21.46 9.10
CA GLY A 165 -8.93 -20.10 9.43
C GLY A 165 -8.74 -19.08 8.31
N ASP A 166 -7.93 -19.37 7.28
CA ASP A 166 -7.67 -18.45 6.16
C ASP A 166 -8.76 -18.55 5.08
N TRP A 167 -9.49 -19.67 5.02
CA TRP A 167 -10.52 -19.91 4.02
C TRP A 167 -11.75 -18.99 4.13
N PRO A 168 -12.32 -18.73 5.32
CA PRO A 168 -13.48 -17.85 5.46
C PRO A 168 -13.21 -16.41 4.97
N SER A 169 -12.05 -15.85 5.29
CA SER A 169 -11.65 -14.50 4.85
C SER A 169 -11.39 -14.46 3.34
N LEU A 170 -10.79 -15.51 2.77
CA LEU A 170 -10.59 -15.62 1.32
C LEU A 170 -11.93 -15.72 0.57
N ILE A 171 -12.84 -16.59 1.01
CA ILE A 171 -14.14 -16.82 0.36
C ILE A 171 -15.01 -15.56 0.41
N THR A 172 -15.02 -14.85 1.54
CA THR A 172 -15.80 -13.62 1.69
C THR A 172 -15.30 -12.52 0.74
N VAL A 173 -13.99 -12.29 0.67
CA VAL A 173 -13.41 -11.33 -0.29
C VAL A 173 -13.71 -11.74 -1.73
N ALA A 174 -13.54 -13.02 -2.08
CA ALA A 174 -13.82 -13.53 -3.42
C ALA A 174 -15.30 -13.37 -3.80
N ALA A 175 -16.23 -13.66 -2.88
CA ALA A 175 -17.68 -13.53 -3.11
C ALA A 175 -18.10 -12.07 -3.33
N ILE A 176 -17.60 -11.13 -2.52
CA ILE A 176 -17.87 -9.70 -2.68
C ILE A 176 -17.32 -9.18 -4.01
N SER A 177 -16.10 -9.62 -4.37
CA SER A 177 -15.47 -9.27 -5.64
C SER A 177 -16.27 -9.77 -6.85
N ALA A 178 -16.67 -11.05 -6.81
CA ALA A 178 -17.46 -11.67 -7.88
C ALA A 178 -18.85 -11.04 -8.01
N ALA A 179 -19.50 -10.70 -6.89
CA ALA A 179 -20.77 -9.96 -6.90
C ALA A 179 -20.61 -8.57 -7.54
N GLY A 180 -19.52 -7.86 -7.24
CA GLY A 180 -19.21 -6.58 -7.87
C GLY A 180 -19.00 -6.69 -9.39
N VAL A 181 -18.19 -7.65 -9.84
CA VAL A 181 -17.93 -7.89 -11.27
C VAL A 181 -19.21 -8.34 -11.99
N GLY A 182 -19.96 -9.27 -11.41
CA GLY A 182 -21.23 -9.75 -11.99
C GLY A 182 -22.25 -8.63 -12.15
N TYR A 183 -22.35 -7.75 -11.16
CA TYR A 183 -23.25 -6.60 -11.24
C TYR A 183 -22.77 -5.55 -12.26
N ALA A 184 -21.47 -5.31 -12.37
CA ALA A 184 -20.90 -4.42 -13.39
C ALA A 184 -21.16 -4.93 -14.83
N LEU A 185 -21.01 -6.24 -15.05
CA LEU A 185 -21.32 -6.88 -16.33
C LEU A 185 -22.83 -6.84 -16.63
N TRP A 186 -23.68 -7.03 -15.62
CA TRP A 186 -25.13 -6.92 -15.75
C TRP A 186 -25.56 -5.49 -16.11
N LEU A 187 -25.02 -4.45 -15.46
CA LEU A 187 -25.26 -3.06 -15.87
C LEU A 187 -24.72 -2.78 -17.27
N GLY A 188 -23.52 -3.26 -17.59
CA GLY A 188 -22.93 -3.09 -18.93
C GLY A 188 -23.78 -3.69 -20.05
N SER A 189 -24.53 -4.77 -19.75
CA SER A 189 -25.46 -5.41 -20.70
C SER A 189 -26.78 -4.64 -20.92
N LEU A 190 -27.13 -3.74 -19.99
CA LEU A 190 -28.39 -3.00 -20.00
C LEU A 190 -28.25 -1.59 -20.59
N TRP A 191 -27.02 -1.09 -20.78
CA TRP A 191 -26.80 0.31 -21.15
C TRP A 191 -26.80 0.53 -22.66
N THR A 192 -27.92 1.06 -23.15
CA THR A 192 -27.94 1.95 -24.32
C THR A 192 -27.58 3.37 -23.86
N TYR A 193 -26.72 4.04 -24.65
CA TYR A 193 -26.10 5.34 -24.39
C TYR A 193 -27.14 6.47 -24.15
N ALA A 194 -27.66 6.62 -22.95
CA ALA A 194 -28.54 7.73 -22.56
C ALA A 194 -28.20 8.24 -21.15
N PRO A 195 -27.80 9.51 -20.98
CA PRO A 195 -27.40 10.08 -19.71
C PRO A 195 -28.66 10.51 -18.95
N ARG A 196 -29.36 9.56 -18.32
CA ARG A 196 -30.43 9.87 -17.36
C ARG A 196 -30.18 9.11 -16.07
N MET A 197 -30.04 9.84 -14.96
CA MET A 197 -30.20 9.29 -13.61
C MET A 197 -31.68 8.98 -13.38
N SER A 198 -32.20 7.95 -14.04
CA SER A 198 -33.60 7.53 -13.90
C SER A 198 -33.70 6.05 -13.59
N VAL A 199 -32.99 5.61 -12.54
CA VAL A 199 -33.33 4.40 -11.77
C VAL A 199 -32.50 4.40 -10.47
N PRO A 200 -32.95 3.77 -9.37
CA PRO A 200 -32.11 3.48 -8.21
C PRO A 200 -31.13 2.31 -8.49
N GLY A 201 -30.59 2.25 -9.71
CA GLY A 201 -29.68 1.22 -10.20
C GLY A 201 -28.18 1.55 -10.07
N PRO A 202 -27.73 2.80 -10.32
CA PRO A 202 -26.31 3.15 -10.19
C PRO A 202 -25.80 3.09 -8.74
N ALA A 203 -26.64 3.48 -7.77
CA ALA A 203 -26.26 3.47 -6.34
C ALA A 203 -26.03 2.04 -5.81
N ALA A 204 -26.84 1.07 -6.27
CA ALA A 204 -26.64 -0.34 -5.96
C ALA A 204 -25.34 -0.90 -6.56
N ALA A 205 -24.83 -0.33 -7.67
CA ALA A 205 -23.55 -0.72 -8.29
C ALA A 205 -22.34 -0.41 -7.42
N TYR A 206 -22.41 0.66 -6.64
CA TYR A 206 -21.36 1.02 -5.69
C TYR A 206 -21.42 0.22 -4.40
N GLY A 207 -22.53 -0.49 -4.12
CA GLY A 207 -22.72 -1.28 -2.90
C GLY A 207 -21.63 -2.35 -2.69
N PRO A 208 -21.39 -3.27 -3.64
CA PRO A 208 -20.36 -4.30 -3.52
C PRO A 208 -18.96 -3.70 -3.37
N VAL A 209 -18.68 -2.63 -4.11
CA VAL A 209 -17.38 -1.96 -4.11
C VAL A 209 -17.14 -1.24 -2.78
N ALA A 210 -18.14 -0.54 -2.26
CA ALA A 210 -18.10 0.10 -0.95
C ALA A 210 -17.94 -0.94 0.17
N LEU A 211 -18.62 -2.10 0.06
CA LEU A 211 -18.48 -3.20 1.01
C LEU A 211 -17.06 -3.79 1.00
N LEU A 212 -16.47 -3.94 -0.19
CA LEU A 212 -15.09 -4.42 -0.36
C LEU A 212 -14.08 -3.44 0.25
N PHE A 213 -14.26 -2.14 0.03
CA PHE A 213 -13.42 -1.12 0.64
C PHE A 213 -13.62 -0.99 2.16
N ALA A 214 -14.83 -1.26 2.67
CA ALA A 214 -15.12 -1.27 4.11
C ALA A 214 -14.72 -2.57 4.82
N TRP A 215 -14.47 -3.66 4.09
CA TRP A 215 -14.12 -4.97 4.61
C TRP A 215 -13.03 -4.98 5.69
N PRO A 216 -11.85 -4.35 5.49
CA PRO A 216 -10.81 -4.32 6.54
C PRO A 216 -11.28 -3.65 7.84
N CYS A 217 -12.22 -2.71 7.76
CA CYS A 217 -12.78 -2.05 8.94
C CYS A 217 -13.80 -2.93 9.65
N LEU A 218 -14.62 -3.66 8.88
CA LEU A 218 -15.57 -4.63 9.42
C LEU A 218 -14.85 -5.81 10.08
N ALA A 219 -13.76 -6.28 9.49
CA ALA A 219 -12.91 -7.33 10.07
C ALA A 219 -12.28 -6.87 11.40
N ALA A 220 -11.67 -5.68 11.42
CA ALA A 220 -11.11 -5.10 12.65
C ALA A 220 -12.17 -4.87 13.74
N ALA A 221 -13.36 -4.40 13.37
CA ALA A 221 -14.47 -4.23 14.31
C ALA A 221 -14.97 -5.57 14.87
N ALA A 222 -15.06 -6.61 14.03
CA ALA A 222 -15.45 -7.95 14.44
C ALA A 222 -14.44 -8.56 15.43
N GLU A 223 -13.14 -8.41 15.18
CA GLU A 223 -12.09 -8.86 16.10
C GLU A 223 -12.18 -8.17 17.46
N VAL A 224 -12.35 -6.84 17.49
CA VAL A 224 -12.51 -6.08 18.75
C VAL A 224 -13.75 -6.53 19.52
N PHE A 225 -14.87 -6.80 18.85
CA PHE A 225 -16.09 -7.31 19.49
C PHE A 225 -15.91 -8.72 20.07
N LEU A 226 -15.16 -9.59 19.37
CA LEU A 226 -14.87 -10.95 19.83
C LEU A 226 -13.92 -10.93 21.04
N SER A 227 -12.84 -10.15 21.00
CA SER A 227 -11.90 -10.02 22.12
C SER A 227 -12.56 -9.43 23.38
N ARG A 228 -13.52 -8.51 23.23
CA ARG A 228 -14.28 -7.95 24.35
C ARG A 228 -15.23 -8.97 25.00
N LYS A 229 -15.68 -9.96 24.23
CA LYS A 229 -16.55 -11.04 24.73
C LYS A 229 -15.75 -12.12 25.46
N GLU A 230 -14.48 -12.32 25.10
CA GLU A 230 -13.58 -13.27 25.76
C GLU A 230 -12.94 -12.71 27.04
N GLY A 231 -12.62 -11.42 27.10
CA GLY A 231 -12.08 -10.76 28.30
C GLY A 231 -13.10 -10.43 29.41
N GLY A 232 -14.36 -10.88 29.26
CA GLY A 232 -15.45 -10.70 30.23
C GLY A 232 -15.88 -11.99 30.94
N ARG A 233 -15.10 -13.06 30.82
CA ARG A 233 -15.21 -14.29 31.62
C ARG A 233 -14.01 -14.40 32.56
#